data_AF-A0A954TLF8-F1
#
_entry.id   AF-A0A954TLF8-F1
#
_cell.length_a   1.000
_cell.length_b   1.000
_cell.length_c   1.000
_cell.angle_alpha   90.00
_cell.angle_beta   90.00
_cell.angle_gamma   90.00
#
_symmetry.space_group_name_H-M   'P 1'
#
loop_
_entity.id
_entity.type
_entity.pdbx_description
1 polymer ?
#
loop_
_entity_poly.entity_id
_entity_poly.type
_entity_poly.pdbx_seq_one_letter_code
_entity_poly.pdbx_strand_id
1 'polypeptide(L)'
;MRISTTAWSLPLLAIFWLAPHLVWGQLDFEQPPIDYGNVQPMDRVAQLARAIDEGRETLEYSTQHGWLPSLLEKLNVSQHTQTLVFSKTSLQLHKISPRTPRALYYNDDIYVGWCLHGDAVEIAATDPEQGAVFYTVDQDPALPAKIRRDRGQCLTCHATNRTQGVPGYLVRSVYPDYSGRPRSGTRTYVTDHRSDFSQRYGGWYVTGEHGSMRHLGNMIAQDRSDPENIDRELGANRQRLEELFNTQPYLLPSSDLVALMVLEHQSQM
;
A
#
# COMPACT_ATOMS: atom_id res chain seq x y z
N MET A 1 -88.95 -21.59 17.38
CA MET A 1 -87.70 -22.39 17.48
C MET A 1 -86.63 -21.68 16.66
N ARG A 2 -85.41 -21.60 17.22
CA ARG A 2 -84.17 -20.94 16.74
C ARG A 2 -83.94 -19.50 17.24
N ILE A 3 -83.20 -19.46 18.34
CA ILE A 3 -82.41 -18.35 18.85
C ILE A 3 -81.16 -18.25 17.96
N SER A 4 -80.87 -17.10 17.35
CA SER A 4 -79.59 -16.85 16.65
C SER A 4 -78.77 -15.83 17.43
N THR A 5 -77.71 -16.31 18.08
CA THR A 5 -76.68 -15.49 18.71
C THR A 5 -75.70 -14.99 17.66
N THR A 6 -75.62 -13.68 17.47
CA THR A 6 -74.62 -13.00 16.64
C THR A 6 -73.26 -13.00 17.35
N ALA A 7 -72.28 -13.73 16.82
CA ALA A 7 -70.90 -13.71 17.27
C ALA A 7 -70.15 -12.56 16.59
N TRP A 8 -69.51 -11.71 17.40
CA TRP A 8 -68.60 -10.64 16.95
C TRP A 8 -67.20 -11.21 16.75
N SER A 9 -66.66 -11.10 15.54
CA SER A 9 -65.28 -11.47 15.22
C SER A 9 -64.37 -10.23 15.29
N LEU A 10 -63.50 -10.18 16.30
CA LEU A 10 -62.38 -9.23 16.42
C LEU A 10 -61.23 -9.69 15.51
N PRO A 11 -60.60 -8.79 14.71
CA PRO A 11 -59.45 -9.16 13.90
C PRO A 11 -58.19 -9.21 14.77
N LEU A 12 -57.48 -10.35 14.72
CA LEU A 12 -56.13 -10.51 15.26
C LEU A 12 -55.14 -9.72 14.39
N LEU A 13 -54.60 -8.62 14.90
CA LEU A 13 -53.45 -7.94 14.31
C LEU A 13 -52.20 -8.79 14.58
N ALA A 14 -51.67 -9.42 13.53
CA ALA A 14 -50.37 -10.09 13.58
C ALA A 14 -49.26 -9.03 13.58
N ILE A 15 -48.63 -8.81 14.73
CA ILE A 15 -47.42 -7.99 14.85
C ILE A 15 -46.25 -8.85 14.38
N PHE A 16 -45.80 -8.64 13.14
CA PHE A 16 -44.53 -9.18 12.65
C PHE A 16 -43.39 -8.48 13.38
N TRP A 17 -42.72 -9.19 14.29
CA TRP A 17 -41.42 -8.79 14.83
C TRP A 17 -40.38 -8.93 13.72
N LEU A 18 -40.13 -7.86 12.97
CA LEU A 18 -38.92 -7.72 12.17
C LEU A 18 -37.74 -7.60 13.15
N ALA A 19 -37.07 -8.72 13.42
CA ALA A 19 -35.77 -8.69 14.06
C ALA A 19 -34.86 -7.83 13.16
N PRO A 20 -34.21 -6.76 13.68
CA PRO A 20 -33.22 -6.06 12.93
C PRO A 20 -32.06 -7.03 12.72
N HIS A 21 -31.97 -7.62 11.54
CA HIS A 21 -30.71 -8.17 11.09
C HIS A 21 -29.77 -6.98 11.02
N LEU A 22 -28.97 -6.83 12.07
CA LEU A 22 -27.78 -6.01 12.03
C LEU A 22 -26.91 -6.62 10.93
N VAL A 23 -27.04 -6.11 9.71
CA VAL A 23 -26.11 -6.37 8.62
C VAL A 23 -24.86 -5.59 8.98
N TRP A 24 -24.02 -6.18 9.83
CA TRP A 24 -22.62 -5.79 9.89
C TRP A 24 -22.07 -6.17 8.52
N GLY A 25 -21.59 -5.19 7.75
CA GLY A 25 -20.86 -5.45 6.52
C GLY A 25 -19.56 -6.15 6.86
N GLN A 26 -19.64 -7.45 7.14
CA GLN A 26 -18.50 -8.29 7.41
C GLN A 26 -17.75 -8.45 6.10
N LEU A 27 -16.51 -7.99 6.07
CA LEU A 27 -15.66 -8.15 4.90
C LEU A 27 -15.50 -9.65 4.66
N ASP A 28 -15.69 -10.08 3.41
CA ASP A 28 -15.76 -11.50 3.05
C ASP A 28 -14.50 -12.28 3.49
N PHE A 29 -13.34 -11.60 3.47
CA PHE A 29 -12.05 -12.17 3.88
C PHE A 29 -11.87 -12.33 5.41
N GLU A 30 -12.75 -11.77 6.23
CA GLU A 30 -12.76 -11.99 7.69
C GLU A 30 -13.52 -13.26 8.08
N GLN A 31 -13.95 -14.07 7.11
CA GLN A 31 -14.62 -15.35 7.30
C GLN A 31 -13.85 -16.48 6.61
N PRO A 32 -14.10 -17.75 6.98
CA PRO A 32 -13.57 -18.89 6.24
C PRO A 32 -13.90 -18.78 4.75
N PRO A 33 -12.95 -19.08 3.85
CA PRO A 33 -11.71 -19.82 4.12
C PRO A 33 -10.49 -18.99 4.53
N ILE A 34 -10.53 -17.65 4.42
CA ILE A 34 -9.37 -16.78 4.69
C ILE A 34 -9.23 -16.51 6.19
N ASP A 35 -10.34 -16.12 6.84
CA ASP A 35 -10.43 -15.81 8.27
C ASP A 35 -9.25 -14.92 8.75
N TYR A 36 -9.03 -13.83 8.00
CA TYR A 36 -7.81 -13.04 8.02
C TYR A 36 -7.42 -12.53 9.41
N GLY A 37 -8.36 -12.06 10.23
CA GLY A 37 -8.07 -11.55 11.56
C GLY A 37 -7.63 -12.62 12.57
N ASN A 38 -7.98 -13.89 12.34
CA ASN A 38 -7.85 -14.96 13.33
C ASN A 38 -6.77 -15.98 12.99
N VAL A 39 -6.53 -16.24 11.69
CA VAL A 39 -5.51 -17.20 11.24
C VAL A 39 -4.11 -16.60 11.38
N GLN A 40 -3.18 -17.39 11.91
CA GLN A 40 -1.78 -16.97 12.04
C GLN A 40 -1.08 -17.05 10.68
N PRO A 41 -0.40 -15.99 10.21
CA PRO A 41 0.33 -16.03 8.95
C PRO A 41 1.53 -16.97 9.00
N MET A 42 1.76 -17.61 7.85
CA MET A 42 2.85 -18.51 7.56
C MET A 42 3.89 -17.92 6.59
N ASP A 43 3.66 -16.70 6.09
CA ASP A 43 4.61 -15.96 5.26
C ASP A 43 6.00 -15.77 5.93
N ARG A 44 6.99 -15.41 5.10
CA ARG A 44 8.40 -15.29 5.52
C ARG A 44 8.62 -14.19 6.57
N VAL A 45 7.81 -13.13 6.57
CA VAL A 45 7.89 -12.05 7.55
C VAL A 45 7.36 -12.52 8.90
N ALA A 46 6.28 -13.30 8.92
CA ALA A 46 5.78 -13.93 10.15
C ALA A 46 6.78 -14.94 10.73
N GLN A 47 7.48 -15.70 9.87
CA GLN A 47 8.54 -16.61 10.29
C GLN A 47 9.72 -15.85 10.92
N LEU A 48 10.16 -14.76 10.30
CA LEU A 48 11.21 -13.90 10.86
C LEU A 48 10.77 -13.27 12.19
N ALA A 49 9.53 -12.80 12.28
CA ALA A 49 8.97 -12.24 13.51
C ALA A 49 9.06 -13.24 14.68
N ARG A 50 8.64 -14.49 14.46
CA ARG A 50 8.75 -15.56 15.45
C ARG A 50 10.20 -15.87 15.82
N ALA A 51 11.10 -15.92 14.84
CA ALA A 51 12.51 -16.18 15.09
C ALA A 51 13.17 -15.08 15.94
N ILE A 52 12.78 -13.80 15.74
CA ILE A 52 13.24 -12.68 16.55
C ILE A 52 12.65 -12.76 17.98
N ASP A 53 11.34 -12.99 18.09
CA ASP A 53 10.67 -13.12 19.41
C ASP A 53 11.23 -14.30 20.24
N GLU A 54 11.69 -15.37 19.59
CA GLU A 54 12.33 -16.52 20.22
C GLU A 54 13.85 -16.34 20.44
N GLY A 55 14.44 -15.23 20.00
CA GLY A 55 15.88 -14.96 20.13
C GLY A 55 16.78 -15.79 19.22
N ARG A 56 16.22 -16.44 18.18
CA ARG A 56 16.97 -17.20 17.17
C ARG A 56 17.57 -16.31 16.08
N GLU A 57 16.98 -15.14 15.87
CA GLU A 57 17.43 -14.12 14.92
C GLU A 57 17.48 -12.75 15.59
N THR A 58 18.36 -11.88 15.10
CA THR A 58 18.45 -10.49 15.56
C THR A 58 18.54 -9.55 14.36
N LEU A 59 18.05 -8.33 14.55
CA LEU A 59 18.21 -7.25 13.58
C LEU A 59 19.33 -6.32 14.03
N GLU A 60 20.11 -5.84 13.06
CA GLU A 60 21.15 -4.84 13.28
C GLU A 60 20.62 -3.44 12.97
N TYR A 61 20.87 -2.49 13.88
CA TYR A 61 20.42 -1.11 13.73
C TYR A 61 21.45 -0.28 12.96
N SER A 62 21.04 0.31 11.84
CA SER A 62 21.80 1.35 11.13
C SER A 62 21.46 2.72 11.69
N THR A 63 22.47 3.53 11.99
CA THR A 63 22.25 4.93 12.42
C THR A 63 21.60 5.79 11.36
N GLN A 64 21.72 5.42 10.08
CA GLN A 64 21.16 6.17 8.95
C GLN A 64 19.79 5.63 8.52
N HIS A 65 19.60 4.31 8.56
CA HIS A 65 18.43 3.65 7.96
C HIS A 65 17.56 2.88 8.96
N GLY A 66 17.96 2.86 10.24
CA GLY A 66 17.33 2.06 11.28
C GLY A 66 17.44 0.56 10.98
N TRP A 67 16.34 -0.17 11.10
CA TRP A 67 16.32 -1.62 10.87
C TRP A 67 16.29 -2.02 9.38
N LEU A 68 16.16 -1.05 8.46
CA LEU A 68 15.94 -1.33 7.03
C LEU A 68 17.00 -2.27 6.43
N PRO A 69 18.32 -2.02 6.51
CA PRO A 69 19.30 -2.86 5.82
C PRO A 69 19.28 -4.31 6.32
N SER A 70 19.16 -4.50 7.64
CA SER A 70 19.07 -5.83 8.25
C SER A 70 17.78 -6.54 7.87
N LEU A 71 16.65 -5.83 7.80
CA LEU A 71 15.39 -6.38 7.31
C LEU A 71 15.48 -6.82 5.84
N LEU A 72 16.08 -6.00 4.97
CA LEU A 72 16.28 -6.35 3.56
C LEU A 72 17.13 -7.61 3.40
N GLU A 73 18.23 -7.71 4.16
CA GLU A 73 19.09 -8.90 4.17
C GLU A 73 18.34 -10.14 4.64
N LYS A 74 17.70 -10.09 5.81
CA LYS A 74 17.01 -11.25 6.42
C LYS A 74 15.81 -11.72 5.59
N LEU A 75 15.15 -10.81 4.87
CA LEU A 75 14.02 -11.11 3.99
C LEU A 75 14.43 -11.37 2.54
N ASN A 76 15.74 -11.34 2.24
CA ASN A 76 16.29 -11.51 0.90
C ASN A 76 15.64 -10.55 -0.13
N VAL A 77 15.52 -9.27 0.25
CA VAL A 77 15.02 -8.19 -0.61
C VAL A 77 16.21 -7.38 -1.09
N SER A 78 16.43 -7.36 -2.41
CA SER A 78 17.55 -6.63 -2.99
C SER A 78 17.32 -5.12 -2.95
N GLN A 79 18.31 -4.35 -2.47
CA GLN A 79 18.28 -2.89 -2.54
C GLN A 79 18.16 -2.36 -3.98
N HIS A 80 18.54 -3.15 -4.99
CA HIS A 80 18.44 -2.77 -6.41
C HIS A 80 17.01 -2.72 -6.95
N THR A 81 16.03 -3.17 -6.17
CA THR A 81 14.60 -2.99 -6.49
C THR A 81 14.04 -1.64 -6.03
N GLN A 82 14.91 -0.74 -5.55
CA GLN A 82 14.50 0.56 -5.03
C GLN A 82 13.65 1.32 -6.04
N THR A 83 12.46 1.70 -5.60
CA THR A 83 11.60 2.68 -6.26
C THR A 83 11.24 3.79 -5.28
N LEU A 84 11.03 4.99 -5.79
CA LEU A 84 10.82 6.19 -4.98
C LEU A 84 9.47 6.83 -5.28
N VAL A 85 8.63 6.90 -4.26
CA VAL A 85 7.28 7.50 -4.34
C VAL A 85 7.23 8.77 -3.50
N PHE A 86 6.96 9.89 -4.13
CA PHE A 86 6.87 11.18 -3.46
C PHE A 86 5.43 11.64 -3.21
N SER A 87 4.44 10.94 -3.77
CA SER A 87 3.04 11.20 -3.48
C SER A 87 2.66 10.76 -2.07
N LYS A 88 1.84 11.57 -1.41
CA LYS A 88 1.28 11.33 -0.08
C LYS A 88 0.09 10.37 -0.14
N THR A 89 0.39 9.11 -0.43
CA THR A 89 -0.59 8.02 -0.63
C THR A 89 -0.30 6.81 0.26
N SER A 90 0.38 7.02 1.39
CA SER A 90 0.77 6.00 2.37
C SER A 90 0.30 6.33 3.80
N LEU A 91 0.43 5.37 4.70
CA LEU A 91 0.28 5.49 6.15
C LEU A 91 1.11 6.66 6.72
N GLN A 92 2.40 6.73 6.38
CA GLN A 92 3.32 7.78 6.87
C GLN A 92 3.32 9.06 6.01
N LEU A 93 2.14 9.50 5.51
CA LEU A 93 2.01 10.63 4.57
C LEU A 93 2.66 11.95 5.02
N HIS A 94 2.88 12.13 6.33
CA HIS A 94 3.47 13.34 6.90
C HIS A 94 5.01 13.36 6.80
N LYS A 95 5.64 12.21 6.54
CA LYS A 95 7.09 12.07 6.29
C LYS A 95 7.46 12.20 4.81
N ILE A 96 6.48 12.01 3.93
CA ILE A 96 6.66 11.93 2.48
C ILE A 96 6.51 13.30 1.85
N SER A 97 7.40 13.66 0.93
CA SER A 97 7.27 14.84 0.07
C SER A 97 8.08 14.65 -1.22
N PRO A 98 7.94 15.53 -2.23
CA PRO A 98 8.90 15.58 -3.35
C PRO A 98 10.36 15.67 -2.89
N ARG A 99 10.66 16.36 -1.77
CA ARG A 99 12.04 16.46 -1.27
C ARG A 99 12.48 15.28 -0.41
N THR A 100 11.53 14.48 0.07
CA THR A 100 11.75 13.33 0.95
C THR A 100 10.82 12.18 0.53
N PRO A 101 11.02 11.60 -0.67
CA PRO A 101 10.21 10.46 -1.11
C PRO A 101 10.31 9.27 -0.15
N ARG A 102 9.27 8.44 -0.14
CA ARG A 102 9.34 7.09 0.46
C ARG A 102 10.05 6.16 -0.52
N ALA A 103 10.94 5.32 0.00
CA ALA A 103 11.52 4.22 -0.76
C ALA A 103 10.69 2.96 -0.59
N LEU A 104 10.52 2.22 -1.68
CA LEU A 104 9.99 0.86 -1.68
C LEU A 104 11.05 -0.08 -2.24
N TYR A 105 11.16 -1.25 -1.63
CA TYR A 105 12.00 -2.37 -2.06
C TYR A 105 11.12 -3.61 -2.11
N TYR A 106 11.43 -4.57 -2.98
CA TYR A 106 10.63 -5.78 -3.06
C TYR A 106 11.41 -6.98 -3.61
N ASN A 107 10.85 -8.17 -3.39
CA ASN A 107 11.16 -9.38 -4.15
C ASN A 107 9.82 -10.02 -4.57
N ASP A 108 9.79 -11.32 -4.84
CA ASP A 108 8.60 -11.98 -5.40
C ASP A 108 7.35 -11.94 -4.49
N ASP A 109 7.53 -11.93 -3.17
CA ASP A 109 6.47 -12.07 -2.18
C ASP A 109 6.60 -11.10 -0.99
N ILE A 110 7.60 -10.21 -0.98
CA ILE A 110 7.81 -9.23 0.11
C ILE A 110 8.03 -7.84 -0.47
N TYR A 111 7.38 -6.86 0.15
CA TYR A 111 7.49 -5.44 -0.16
C TYR A 111 7.84 -4.68 1.13
N VAL A 112 8.87 -3.85 1.09
CA VAL A 112 9.37 -3.08 2.23
C VAL A 112 9.31 -1.60 1.90
N GLY A 113 8.60 -0.83 2.71
CA GLY A 113 8.50 0.62 2.62
C GLY A 113 9.27 1.33 3.72
N TRP A 114 10.03 2.35 3.34
CA TRP A 114 10.84 3.15 4.26
C TRP A 114 10.72 4.64 3.95
N CYS A 115 10.42 5.44 4.97
CA CYS A 115 10.44 6.89 4.88
C CYS A 115 11.69 7.43 5.55
N LEU A 116 12.30 8.46 4.97
CA LEU A 116 13.33 9.23 5.66
C LEU A 116 12.73 9.86 6.93
N HIS A 117 13.35 9.59 8.08
CA HIS A 117 12.83 9.95 9.41
C HIS A 117 11.44 9.37 9.71
N GLY A 118 11.10 8.24 9.09
CA GLY A 118 9.88 7.48 9.35
C GLY A 118 9.85 6.91 10.77
N ASP A 119 8.65 6.77 11.31
CA ASP A 119 8.42 6.21 12.63
C ASP A 119 8.42 4.66 12.59
N ALA A 120 8.21 4.09 11.40
CA ALA A 120 8.26 2.65 11.19
C ALA A 120 8.77 2.26 9.79
N VAL A 121 9.34 1.06 9.69
CA VAL A 121 9.44 0.32 8.43
C VAL A 121 8.10 -0.39 8.19
N GLU A 122 7.51 -0.17 7.03
CA GLU A 122 6.29 -0.84 6.57
C GLU A 122 6.68 -2.09 5.79
N ILE A 123 6.05 -3.23 6.03
CA ILE A 123 6.33 -4.47 5.29
C ILE A 123 5.00 -5.09 4.86
N ALA A 124 4.92 -5.58 3.63
CA ALA A 124 3.83 -6.41 3.17
C ALA A 124 4.40 -7.73 2.65
N ALA A 125 3.73 -8.84 2.94
CA ALA A 125 4.17 -10.18 2.54
C ALA A 125 3.00 -10.95 1.93
N THR A 126 3.27 -11.84 0.98
CA THR A 126 2.25 -12.73 0.40
C THR A 126 2.22 -14.02 1.21
N ASP A 127 1.12 -14.24 1.91
CA ASP A 127 0.82 -15.46 2.64
C ASP A 127 0.08 -16.45 1.72
N PRO A 128 0.44 -17.75 1.76
CA PRO A 128 -0.17 -18.74 0.87
C PRO A 128 -1.67 -18.97 1.11
N GLU A 129 -2.20 -18.65 2.29
CA GLU A 129 -3.62 -18.83 2.61
C GLU A 129 -4.36 -17.49 2.73
N GLN A 130 -3.69 -16.45 3.23
CA GLN A 130 -4.32 -15.16 3.54
C GLN A 130 -4.10 -14.06 2.49
N GLY A 131 -3.28 -14.30 1.46
CA GLY A 131 -2.93 -13.27 0.48
C GLY A 131 -2.04 -12.20 1.10
N ALA A 132 -2.30 -10.91 0.84
CA ALA A 132 -1.43 -9.85 1.34
C ALA A 132 -1.58 -9.65 2.86
N VAL A 133 -0.49 -9.85 3.60
CA VAL A 133 -0.38 -9.57 5.03
C VAL A 133 0.54 -8.39 5.28
N PHE A 134 0.16 -7.50 6.21
CA PHE A 134 0.87 -6.25 6.47
C PHE A 134 1.50 -6.24 7.87
N TYR A 135 2.69 -5.67 7.97
CA TYR A 135 3.48 -5.59 9.19
C TYR A 135 4.15 -4.23 9.33
N THR A 136 4.53 -3.88 10.56
CA THR A 136 5.37 -2.71 10.86
C THR A 136 6.50 -3.07 11.83
N VAL A 137 7.61 -2.35 11.71
CA VAL A 137 8.73 -2.38 12.65
C VAL A 137 8.99 -0.96 13.10
N ASP A 138 8.87 -0.71 14.40
CA ASP A 138 9.15 0.61 15.00
C ASP A 138 10.64 0.96 14.85
N GLN A 139 10.93 2.21 14.50
CA GLN A 139 12.29 2.69 14.24
C GLN A 139 12.98 3.29 15.48
N ASP A 140 12.38 3.21 16.68
CA ASP A 140 13.00 3.64 17.93
C ASP A 140 14.14 2.69 18.35
N PRO A 141 15.42 3.13 18.32
CA PRO A 141 16.55 2.30 18.74
C PRO A 141 16.58 2.01 20.24
N ALA A 142 15.78 2.71 21.06
CA ALA A 142 15.66 2.43 22.49
C ALA A 142 14.80 1.19 22.78
N LEU A 143 14.03 0.72 21.80
CA LEU A 143 13.17 -0.44 21.91
C LEU A 143 13.76 -1.63 21.11
N PRO A 144 13.59 -2.87 21.60
CA PRO A 144 13.91 -4.05 20.80
C PRO A 144 13.11 -4.07 19.50
N ALA A 145 13.77 -4.44 18.40
CA ALA A 145 13.11 -4.58 17.11
C ALA A 145 11.98 -5.62 17.21
N LYS A 146 10.76 -5.19 16.90
CA LYS A 146 9.58 -6.07 16.94
C LYS A 146 8.74 -5.89 15.69
N ILE A 147 8.58 -6.97 14.94
CA ILE A 147 7.72 -7.05 13.77
C ILE A 147 6.29 -7.28 14.25
N ARG A 148 5.39 -6.33 13.99
CA ARG A 148 3.99 -6.39 14.42
C ARG A 148 3.09 -6.50 13.20
N ARG A 149 2.21 -7.49 13.18
CA ARG A 149 1.13 -7.58 12.17
C ARG A 149 0.17 -6.41 12.35
N ASP A 150 -0.11 -5.70 11.26
CA ASP A 150 -1.16 -4.67 11.23
C ASP A 150 -2.54 -5.33 11.36
N ARG A 151 -3.43 -4.65 12.08
CA ARG A 151 -4.81 -5.12 12.33
C ARG A 151 -5.86 -4.14 11.80
N GLY A 152 -5.57 -3.47 10.69
CA GLY A 152 -6.59 -2.75 9.91
C GLY A 152 -6.17 -1.40 9.32
N GLN A 153 -5.07 -0.80 9.76
CA GLN A 153 -4.64 0.49 9.22
C GLN A 153 -4.26 0.37 7.75
N CYS A 154 -3.51 -0.68 7.39
CA CYS A 154 -3.14 -0.98 6.01
C CYS A 154 -4.36 -1.42 5.19
N LEU A 155 -5.21 -2.28 5.77
CA LEU A 155 -6.40 -2.83 5.10
C LEU A 155 -7.41 -1.77 4.67
N THR A 156 -7.45 -0.61 5.34
CA THR A 156 -8.30 0.53 4.94
C THR A 156 -8.08 0.95 3.47
N CYS A 157 -6.85 0.78 2.96
CA CYS A 157 -6.51 1.04 1.56
C CYS A 157 -6.28 -0.23 0.74
N HIS A 158 -5.85 -1.32 1.39
CA HIS A 158 -5.41 -2.55 0.76
C HIS A 158 -6.46 -3.67 0.70
N ALA A 159 -7.66 -3.46 1.26
CA ALA A 159 -8.78 -4.38 1.14
C ALA A 159 -10.03 -3.64 0.68
N THR A 160 -9.97 -3.15 -0.57
CA THR A 160 -11.02 -2.32 -1.17
C THR A 160 -11.41 -2.85 -2.55
N ASN A 161 -12.36 -2.22 -3.25
CA ASN A 161 -12.65 -2.57 -4.64
C ASN A 161 -11.43 -2.44 -5.57
N ARG A 162 -10.40 -1.66 -5.18
CA ARG A 162 -9.13 -1.56 -5.93
C ARG A 162 -8.29 -2.84 -5.85
N THR A 163 -8.58 -3.70 -4.88
CA THR A 163 -7.93 -5.00 -4.63
C THR A 163 -8.98 -6.12 -4.67
N GLN A 164 -10.06 -5.94 -5.45
CA GLN A 164 -11.11 -6.93 -5.66
C GLN A 164 -11.86 -7.36 -4.37
N GLY A 165 -11.84 -6.51 -3.34
CA GLY A 165 -12.51 -6.77 -2.07
C GLY A 165 -11.76 -7.70 -1.12
N VAL A 166 -10.51 -8.08 -1.45
CA VAL A 166 -9.64 -8.89 -0.60
C VAL A 166 -8.32 -8.14 -0.30
N PRO A 167 -7.59 -8.52 0.77
CA PRO A 167 -6.26 -7.96 1.05
C PRO A 167 -5.32 -8.16 -0.14
N GLY A 168 -4.83 -7.07 -0.71
CA GLY A 168 -4.00 -7.10 -1.90
C GLY A 168 -3.08 -5.88 -2.04
N TYR A 169 -2.21 -5.95 -3.05
CA TYR A 169 -1.30 -4.86 -3.40
C TYR A 169 -1.92 -3.94 -4.44
N LEU A 170 -1.42 -2.71 -4.49
CA LEU A 170 -1.81 -1.77 -5.54
C LEU A 170 -0.67 -0.77 -5.79
N VAL A 171 -0.45 -0.44 -7.05
CA VAL A 171 0.35 0.71 -7.46
C VAL A 171 -0.60 1.82 -7.87
N ARG A 172 -0.41 3.02 -7.31
CA ARG A 172 -1.24 4.19 -7.64
C ARG A 172 -0.45 5.19 -8.45
N SER A 173 -1.10 5.72 -9.47
CA SER A 173 -0.61 6.83 -10.28
C SER A 173 -1.58 8.01 -10.16
N VAL A 174 -1.06 9.18 -9.78
CA VAL A 174 -1.84 10.38 -9.42
C VAL A 174 -1.22 11.64 -10.02
N TYR A 175 -1.96 12.76 -9.97
CA TYR A 175 -1.44 14.10 -10.26
C TYR A 175 -1.11 14.83 -8.94
N PRO A 176 0.14 14.77 -8.45
CA PRO A 176 0.52 15.37 -7.17
C PRO A 176 0.74 16.88 -7.29
N ASP A 177 0.39 17.63 -6.25
CA ASP A 177 0.80 19.02 -6.07
C ASP A 177 2.24 19.14 -5.53
N TYR A 178 2.74 20.37 -5.36
CA TYR A 178 4.08 20.64 -4.83
C TYR A 178 4.34 20.09 -3.42
N SER A 179 3.29 19.75 -2.66
CA SER A 179 3.41 19.12 -1.36
C SER A 179 3.40 17.59 -1.43
N GLY A 180 3.24 17.02 -2.63
CA GLY A 180 3.07 15.59 -2.88
C GLY A 180 1.61 15.11 -2.72
N ARG A 181 0.65 15.99 -2.43
CA ARG A 181 -0.76 15.57 -2.27
C ARG A 181 -1.42 15.37 -3.63
N PRO A 182 -2.17 14.28 -3.86
CA PRO A 182 -3.01 14.16 -5.05
C PRO A 182 -3.96 15.35 -5.18
N ARG A 183 -4.02 15.98 -6.35
CA ARG A 183 -4.94 17.08 -6.65
C ARG A 183 -6.39 16.56 -6.68
N SER A 184 -7.27 17.19 -5.91
CA SER A 184 -8.70 16.90 -5.96
C SER A 184 -9.28 17.16 -7.35
N GLY A 185 -10.23 16.34 -7.77
CA GLY A 185 -10.89 16.48 -9.08
C GLY A 185 -10.10 15.95 -10.26
N THR A 186 -8.88 15.42 -10.04
CA THR A 186 -8.12 14.72 -11.08
C THR A 186 -8.44 13.24 -11.12
N ARG A 187 -8.22 12.64 -12.28
CA ARG A 187 -8.18 11.19 -12.43
C ARG A 187 -7.06 10.60 -11.58
N THR A 188 -7.32 9.43 -11.02
CA THR A 188 -6.29 8.61 -10.37
C THR A 188 -6.39 7.20 -10.89
N TYR A 189 -5.24 6.56 -11.09
CA TYR A 189 -5.15 5.24 -11.67
C TYR A 189 -4.65 4.24 -10.63
N VAL A 190 -5.20 3.04 -10.63
CA VAL A 190 -4.53 1.85 -10.11
C VAL A 190 -3.87 1.21 -11.31
N THR A 191 -2.54 1.18 -11.33
CA THR A 191 -1.78 0.76 -12.51
C THR A 191 -1.19 -0.62 -12.33
N ASP A 192 -1.11 -1.33 -13.44
CA ASP A 192 -0.59 -2.69 -13.58
C ASP A 192 0.18 -2.83 -14.89
N HIS A 193 0.66 -4.04 -15.18
CA HIS A 193 1.38 -4.33 -16.43
C HIS A 193 0.55 -4.14 -17.71
N ARG A 194 -0.78 -4.03 -17.65
CA ARG A 194 -1.69 -3.82 -18.80
C ARG A 194 -2.04 -2.36 -19.03
N SER A 195 -1.81 -1.51 -18.04
CA SER A 195 -2.17 -0.09 -18.07
C SER A 195 -1.38 0.65 -19.16
N ASP A 196 -2.01 1.62 -19.83
CA ASP A 196 -1.29 2.45 -20.79
C ASP A 196 -0.12 3.17 -20.11
N PHE A 197 1.06 3.17 -20.75
CA PHE A 197 2.26 3.80 -20.18
C PHE A 197 2.03 5.28 -19.82
N SER A 198 1.16 5.96 -20.58
CA SER A 198 0.74 7.35 -20.39
C SER A 198 -0.01 7.63 -19.09
N GLN A 199 -0.49 6.60 -18.41
CA GLN A 199 -1.23 6.67 -17.15
C GLN A 199 -0.36 6.29 -15.95
N ARG A 200 0.87 5.80 -16.16
CA ARG A 200 1.73 5.23 -15.11
C ARG A 200 2.60 6.26 -14.40
N TYR A 201 3.04 5.91 -13.19
CA TYR A 201 4.09 6.58 -12.40
C TYR A 201 3.82 8.00 -11.90
N GLY A 202 2.59 8.51 -11.98
CA GLY A 202 2.26 9.82 -11.41
C GLY A 202 2.42 9.82 -9.90
N GLY A 203 3.27 10.71 -9.36
CA GLY A 203 3.66 10.67 -7.94
C GLY A 203 4.92 9.86 -7.62
N TRP A 204 5.58 9.31 -8.65
CA TRP A 204 6.80 8.52 -8.53
C TRP A 204 7.97 9.22 -9.22
N TYR A 205 9.17 9.00 -8.69
CA TYR A 205 10.39 9.27 -9.42
C TYR A 205 10.73 8.09 -10.32
N VAL A 206 11.20 8.38 -11.53
CA VAL A 206 11.50 7.38 -12.55
C VAL A 206 12.85 7.70 -13.17
N THR A 207 13.76 6.73 -13.20
CA THR A 207 15.03 6.82 -13.91
C THR A 207 15.13 5.73 -14.97
N GLY A 208 15.74 6.06 -16.12
CA GLY A 208 15.96 5.14 -17.24
C GLY A 208 15.47 5.70 -18.58
N GLU A 209 16.02 5.17 -19.69
CA GLU A 209 15.57 5.52 -21.05
C GLU A 209 14.48 4.57 -21.53
N HIS A 210 13.47 5.11 -22.20
CA HIS A 210 12.32 4.36 -22.71
C HIS A 210 11.80 4.96 -24.04
N GLY A 211 12.65 5.72 -24.74
CA GLY A 211 12.40 6.22 -26.09
C GLY A 211 11.21 7.18 -26.16
N SER A 212 10.25 6.85 -27.02
CA SER A 212 9.06 7.69 -27.31
C SER A 212 7.87 7.43 -26.37
N MET A 213 7.92 6.40 -25.53
CA MET A 213 6.86 6.18 -24.54
C MET A 213 6.83 7.32 -23.52
N ARG A 214 5.65 7.69 -23.01
CA ARG A 214 5.48 8.78 -22.04
C ARG A 214 4.66 8.32 -20.85
N HIS A 215 4.98 8.86 -19.68
CA HIS A 215 4.36 8.53 -18.39
C HIS A 215 4.15 9.80 -17.56
N LEU A 216 3.55 9.69 -16.37
CA LEU A 216 3.31 10.79 -15.43
C LEU A 216 4.43 10.96 -14.38
N GLY A 217 5.42 10.06 -14.37
CA GLY A 217 6.57 10.10 -13.46
C GLY A 217 7.42 11.36 -13.57
N ASN A 218 8.09 11.72 -12.47
CA ASN A 218 8.91 12.92 -12.31
C ASN A 218 8.16 14.27 -12.40
N MET A 219 6.83 14.26 -12.52
CA MET A 219 6.03 15.47 -12.74
C MET A 219 5.29 15.96 -11.49
N ILE A 220 5.11 17.28 -11.40
CA ILE A 220 4.23 17.95 -10.44
C ILE A 220 3.13 18.68 -11.21
N ALA A 221 1.87 18.52 -10.77
CA ALA A 221 0.72 19.24 -11.31
C ALA A 221 0.72 20.68 -10.80
N GLN A 222 1.35 21.58 -11.57
CA GLN A 222 1.57 22.98 -11.19
C GLN A 222 0.30 23.82 -11.30
N ASP A 223 -0.40 23.72 -12.44
CA ASP A 223 -1.64 24.44 -12.71
C ASP A 223 -2.76 23.93 -11.79
N ARG A 224 -3.42 24.85 -11.09
CA ARG A 224 -4.55 24.53 -10.20
C ARG A 224 -5.87 24.47 -10.94
N SER A 225 -5.98 25.18 -12.05
CA SER A 225 -7.16 25.23 -12.91
C SER A 225 -7.21 24.08 -13.90
N ASP A 226 -6.05 23.59 -14.34
CA ASP A 226 -5.91 22.44 -15.21
C ASP A 226 -4.76 21.50 -14.76
N PRO A 227 -4.92 20.83 -13.60
CA PRO A 227 -3.87 20.00 -13.01
C PRO A 227 -3.49 18.74 -13.82
N GLU A 228 -4.30 18.34 -14.81
CA GLU A 228 -3.99 17.18 -15.66
C GLU A 228 -3.13 17.56 -16.88
N ASN A 229 -3.08 18.84 -17.22
CA ASN A 229 -2.23 19.38 -18.27
C ASN A 229 -0.78 19.47 -17.80
N ILE A 230 -0.08 18.34 -17.88
CA ILE A 230 1.34 18.22 -17.56
C ILE A 230 2.15 17.96 -18.83
N ASP A 231 3.30 18.61 -18.94
CA ASP A 231 4.26 18.34 -20.00
C ASP A 231 5.08 17.09 -19.67
N ARG A 232 4.65 15.94 -20.22
CA ARG A 232 5.28 14.64 -19.98
C ARG A 232 6.68 14.53 -20.57
N GLU A 233 7.08 15.41 -21.50
CA GLU A 233 8.43 15.39 -22.06
C GLU A 233 9.48 15.72 -20.99
N LEU A 234 9.17 16.64 -20.08
CA LEU A 234 10.08 17.07 -19.01
C LEU A 234 10.42 15.97 -17.99
N GLY A 235 9.52 14.99 -17.86
CA GLY A 235 9.67 13.87 -16.93
C GLY A 235 10.26 12.60 -17.56
N ALA A 236 10.34 12.52 -18.88
CA ALA A 236 10.74 11.33 -19.62
C ALA A 236 12.27 11.18 -19.72
N ASN A 237 12.74 9.93 -19.91
CA ASN A 237 14.14 9.58 -20.18
C ASN A 237 15.17 10.18 -19.20
N ARG A 238 14.76 10.45 -17.96
CA ARG A 238 15.63 11.02 -16.92
C ARG A 238 16.60 9.96 -16.41
N GLN A 239 17.89 10.28 -16.34
CA GLN A 239 18.91 9.36 -15.80
C GLN A 239 19.19 9.57 -14.31
N ARG A 240 18.87 10.75 -13.80
CA ARG A 240 19.39 11.27 -12.53
C ARG A 240 18.33 12.05 -11.76
N LEU A 241 18.30 11.87 -10.44
CA LEU A 241 17.30 12.46 -9.54
C LEU A 241 17.84 13.60 -8.67
N GLU A 242 19.15 13.83 -8.68
CA GLU A 242 19.83 14.82 -7.83
C GLU A 242 19.40 16.26 -8.12
N GLU A 243 18.86 16.51 -9.31
CA GLU A 243 18.28 17.80 -9.70
C GLU A 243 16.87 18.01 -9.08
N LEU A 244 16.22 16.94 -8.62
CA LEU A 244 14.87 16.98 -8.07
C LEU A 244 14.88 17.02 -6.53
N PHE A 245 15.76 16.24 -5.89
CA PHE A 245 15.93 16.21 -4.44
C PHE A 245 17.29 15.63 -4.02
N ASN A 246 17.60 15.67 -2.71
CA ASN A 246 18.82 15.08 -2.17
C ASN A 246 18.70 13.55 -2.08
N THR A 247 19.45 12.82 -2.92
CA THR A 247 19.42 11.36 -3.00
C THR A 247 20.34 10.66 -1.99
N GLN A 248 21.26 11.37 -1.34
CA GLN A 248 22.26 10.78 -0.44
C GLN A 248 21.70 9.95 0.72
N PRO A 249 20.52 10.26 1.31
CA PRO A 249 19.96 9.45 2.40
C PRO A 249 19.43 8.08 1.99
N TYR A 250 19.30 7.79 0.69
CA TYR A 250 18.69 6.56 0.17
C TYR A 250 19.76 5.51 -0.15
N LEU A 251 19.38 4.22 -0.16
CA LEU A 251 20.31 3.13 -0.47
C LEU A 251 20.86 3.22 -1.90
N LEU A 252 20.06 3.72 -2.83
CA LEU A 252 20.48 4.05 -4.20
C LEU A 252 20.05 5.47 -4.59
N PRO A 253 20.77 6.12 -5.51
CA PRO A 253 20.40 7.45 -5.99
C PRO A 253 19.31 7.45 -7.07
N SER A 254 18.79 6.27 -7.44
CA SER A 254 17.88 6.05 -8.56
C SER A 254 16.54 5.43 -8.15
N SER A 255 15.60 5.42 -9.08
CA SER A 255 14.29 4.76 -8.99
C SER A 255 13.99 4.14 -10.34
N ASP A 256 14.52 2.95 -10.54
CA ASP A 256 14.67 2.34 -11.87
C ASP A 256 13.32 2.02 -12.53
N LEU A 257 13.18 2.35 -13.81
CA LEU A 257 11.97 2.10 -14.57
C LEU A 257 11.63 0.60 -14.67
N VAL A 258 12.63 -0.27 -14.84
CA VAL A 258 12.39 -1.71 -14.93
C VAL A 258 11.91 -2.24 -13.57
N ALA A 259 12.49 -1.76 -12.47
CA ALA A 259 11.98 -2.07 -11.13
C ALA A 259 10.51 -1.63 -10.96
N LEU A 260 10.15 -0.43 -11.41
CA LEU A 260 8.76 0.02 -11.39
C LEU A 260 7.82 -0.84 -12.24
N MET A 261 8.26 -1.29 -13.42
CA MET A 261 7.47 -2.17 -14.28
C MET A 261 7.24 -3.55 -13.64
N VAL A 262 8.25 -4.11 -12.98
CA VAL A 262 8.12 -5.39 -12.26
C VAL A 262 7.20 -5.22 -11.04
N LEU A 263 7.34 -4.13 -10.28
CA LEU A 263 6.43 -3.82 -9.17
C LEU A 263 4.96 -3.74 -9.62
N GLU A 264 4.68 -3.03 -10.71
CA GLU A 264 3.33 -2.96 -11.29
C GLU A 264 2.84 -4.32 -11.77
N HIS A 265 3.72 -5.12 -12.37
CA HIS A 265 3.38 -6.49 -12.79
C HIS A 265 2.95 -7.34 -11.60
N GLN A 266 3.77 -7.44 -10.56
CA GLN A 266 3.51 -8.28 -9.40
C GLN A 266 2.29 -7.83 -8.59
N SER A 267 1.96 -6.54 -8.59
CA SER A 267 0.88 -6.00 -7.76
C SER A 267 -0.54 -6.43 -8.15
N GLN A 268 -0.73 -7.00 -9.34
CA GLN A 268 -2.05 -7.36 -9.91
C GLN A 268 -2.01 -8.69 -10.70
N MET A 269 -1.11 -9.61 -10.34
CA MET A 269 -1.06 -10.98 -10.88
C MET A 269 -1.90 -11.95 -10.05
#